data_AF-A0A448MP31-F1
#
_entry.id   AF-A0A448MP31-F1
#
_cell.length_a   1.000
_cell.length_b   1.000
_cell.length_c   1.000
_cell.angle_alpha   90.00
_cell.angle_beta   90.00
_cell.angle_gamma   90.00
#
_symmetry.space_group_name_H-M   'P 1'
#
loop_
_entity.id
_entity.type
_entity.pdbx_description
1 polymer ?
#
loop_
_entity_poly.entity_id
_entity_poly.type
_entity_poly.pdbx_seq_one_letter_code
_entity_poly.pdbx_strand_id
1 'polypeptide(L)'
;MSNVLVLKSSILADNSQSNKLVNYTIEKLQGYNIVVRDLAKDPLPLFDATAAIAVRGEPKTEDEKQLLALSDELVSELKMRIP
;
A
#
# COMPACT_ATOMS: atom_id res chain seq x y z
N MET A 1 -20.00 -7.85 3.47
CA MET A 1 -19.12 -8.11 2.31
C MET A 1 -17.70 -7.83 2.78
N SER A 2 -16.78 -8.79 2.65
CA SER A 2 -15.40 -8.58 3.11
C SER A 2 -14.60 -7.81 2.05
N ASN A 3 -13.81 -6.85 2.50
CA ASN A 3 -12.90 -6.09 1.66
C ASN A 3 -11.55 -6.82 1.62
N VAL A 4 -10.96 -6.96 0.43
CA VAL A 4 -9.64 -7.59 0.27
C VAL A 4 -8.67 -6.54 -0.26
N LEU A 5 -7.52 -6.38 0.40
CA LEU A 5 -6.41 -5.57 -0.08
C LEU A 5 -5.30 -6.50 -0.55
N VAL A 6 -4.88 -6.33 -1.80
CA VAL A 6 -3.81 -7.12 -2.40
C VAL A 6 -2.58 -6.23 -2.58
N LEU A 7 -1.49 -6.59 -1.90
CA LEU A 7 -0.21 -5.91 -2.00
C LEU A 7 0.72 -6.67 -2.95
N LYS A 8 1.07 -6.07 -4.08
CA LYS A 8 2.10 -6.59 -4.99
C LYS A 8 3.41 -5.88 -4.70
N SER A 9 4.47 -6.63 -4.44
CA SER A 9 5.82 -6.10 -4.15
C SER A 9 6.88 -6.54 -5.16
N SER A 10 6.49 -7.33 -6.16
CA SER A 10 7.45 -7.89 -7.11
C SER A 10 7.86 -6.87 -8.15
N ILE A 11 9.16 -6.59 -8.23
CA ILE A 11 9.77 -5.69 -9.22
C ILE A 11 9.74 -6.22 -10.66
N LEU A 12 9.38 -7.50 -10.84
CA LEU A 12 9.40 -8.18 -12.15
C LEU A 12 8.10 -7.97 -12.96
N ALA A 13 7.18 -7.12 -12.50
CA ALA A 13 5.91 -6.82 -13.17
C ALA A 13 5.20 -8.11 -13.68
N ASP A 14 4.88 -8.19 -14.97
CA ASP A 14 4.17 -9.35 -15.55
C ASP A 14 5.03 -10.61 -15.67
N ASN A 15 6.36 -10.49 -15.56
CA ASN A 15 7.27 -11.63 -15.49
C ASN A 15 7.32 -12.26 -14.09
N SER A 16 6.72 -11.61 -13.09
CA SER A 16 6.65 -12.14 -11.73
C SER A 16 5.69 -13.33 -11.64
N GLN A 17 6.22 -14.47 -11.19
CA GLN A 17 5.39 -15.64 -10.87
C GLN A 17 4.48 -15.37 -9.66
N SER A 18 4.95 -14.55 -8.71
CA SER A 18 4.15 -14.11 -7.56
C SER A 18 2.95 -13.27 -8.01
N ASN A 19 3.13 -12.34 -8.95
CA ASN A 19 2.02 -11.55 -9.49
C ASN A 19 1.01 -12.41 -10.25
N LYS A 20 1.47 -13.44 -10.98
CA LYS A 20 0.60 -14.40 -11.67
C LYS A 20 -0.26 -15.20 -10.68
N LEU A 21 0.35 -15.70 -9.59
CA LEU A 21 -0.38 -16.41 -8.55
C LEU A 21 -1.42 -15.50 -7.87
N VAL A 22 -1.04 -14.28 -7.56
CA VAL A 22 -1.94 -13.27 -6.96
C VAL A 22 -3.12 -12.97 -7.88
N ASN A 23 -2.89 -12.76 -9.18
CA ASN A 23 -3.97 -12.53 -10.14
C ASN A 23 -4.94 -13.73 -10.21
N TYR A 24 -4.41 -14.95 -10.20
CA TYR A 24 -5.24 -16.16 -10.14
C TYR A 24 -6.07 -16.22 -8.86
N THR A 25 -5.52 -15.83 -7.71
CA THR A 25 -6.29 -15.76 -6.46
C THR A 25 -7.40 -14.71 -6.51
N ILE A 26 -7.12 -13.53 -7.07
CA ILE A 26 -8.12 -12.46 -7.29
C ILE A 26 -9.29 -12.98 -8.12
N GLU A 27 -9.02 -13.72 -9.19
CA GLU A 27 -10.06 -14.34 -10.05
C GLU A 27 -10.92 -15.36 -9.31
N LYS A 28 -10.43 -15.97 -8.22
CA LYS A 28 -11.22 -16.89 -7.38
C LYS A 28 -12.01 -16.17 -6.29
N LEU A 29 -11.64 -14.94 -5.96
CA LEU A 29 -12.30 -14.11 -4.96
C LEU A 29 -13.41 -13.23 -5.58
N GLN A 30 -14.06 -13.67 -6.66
CA GLN A 30 -15.18 -12.96 -7.26
C GLN A 30 -16.31 -12.79 -6.24
N GLY A 31 -16.81 -11.56 -6.09
CA GLY A 31 -17.81 -11.19 -5.08
C GLY A 31 -17.23 -10.49 -3.83
N TYR A 32 -15.91 -10.43 -3.69
CA TYR A 32 -15.24 -9.57 -2.72
C TYR A 32 -14.92 -8.19 -3.33
N ASN A 33 -14.84 -7.17 -2.48
CA ASN A 33 -14.37 -5.85 -2.92
C ASN A 33 -12.84 -5.80 -2.89
N ILE A 34 -12.22 -6.09 -4.03
CA ILE A 34 -10.77 -6.24 -4.17
C ILE A 34 -10.15 -4.89 -4.56
N VAL A 35 -9.18 -4.44 -3.78
CA VAL A 35 -8.28 -3.32 -4.13
C VAL A 35 -6.88 -3.86 -4.28
N VAL A 36 -6.20 -3.48 -5.36
CA VAL A 36 -4.83 -3.91 -5.66
C VAL A 36 -3.92 -2.70 -5.55
N ARG A 37 -2.92 -2.77 -4.67
CA ARG A 37 -1.84 -1.78 -4.57
C ARG A 37 -0.54 -2.42 -5.02
N ASP A 38 0.08 -1.83 -6.03
CA ASP A 38 1.31 -2.31 -6.63
C ASP A 38 2.48 -1.43 -6.20
N LEU A 39 3.24 -1.91 -5.22
CA LEU A 39 4.39 -1.22 -4.64
C LEU A 39 5.60 -1.19 -5.59
N ALA A 40 5.58 -1.95 -6.69
CA ALA A 40 6.61 -1.88 -7.72
C ALA A 40 6.28 -0.82 -8.78
N LYS A 41 4.99 -0.55 -9.05
CA LYS A 41 4.55 0.54 -9.95
C LYS A 41 4.50 1.89 -9.25
N ASP A 42 3.98 1.91 -8.03
CA ASP A 42 3.86 3.10 -7.18
C ASP A 42 4.76 2.91 -5.95
N PRO A 43 6.08 3.12 -6.09
CA PRO A 43 7.02 2.88 -5.02
C PRO A 43 6.81 3.85 -3.87
N LEU A 44 6.88 3.33 -2.66
CA LEU A 44 6.85 4.16 -1.46
C LEU A 44 8.21 4.84 -1.25
N PRO A 45 8.22 6.08 -0.73
CA PRO A 45 9.45 6.74 -0.34
C PRO A 45 10.15 5.92 0.74
N LEU A 46 11.48 5.99 0.75
CA LEU A 46 12.27 5.35 1.79
C LEU A 46 11.92 5.95 3.15
N PHE A 47 11.76 5.10 4.15
CA PHE A 47 11.53 5.55 5.52
C PHE A 47 12.85 6.04 6.14
N ASP A 48 13.14 7.32 5.95
CA ASP A 48 14.33 8.01 6.46
C ASP A 48 14.05 8.77 7.77
N ALA A 49 15.04 9.56 8.24
CA ALA A 49 14.87 10.34 9.47
C ALA A 49 13.74 11.38 9.35
N THR A 50 13.52 11.94 8.16
CA THR A 50 12.45 12.91 7.88
C THR A 50 11.08 12.22 7.97
N ALA A 51 10.93 11.04 7.37
CA ALA A 51 9.73 10.23 7.49
C ALA A 51 9.45 9.80 8.94
N ALA A 52 10.50 9.47 9.70
CA ALA A 52 10.37 9.14 11.11
C ALA A 52 9.90 10.35 11.94
N ILE A 53 10.41 11.55 11.67
CA ILE A 53 9.97 12.80 12.30
C ILE A 53 8.52 13.11 11.91
N ALA A 54 8.19 12.98 10.62
CA ALA A 54 6.86 13.23 10.09
C ALA A 54 5.78 12.36 10.75
N VAL A 55 6.06 11.06 10.97
CA VAL A 55 5.09 10.10 11.50
C VAL A 55 5.05 10.08 13.03
N ARG A 56 6.16 10.39 13.72
CA ARG A 56 6.25 10.31 15.20
C ARG A 56 6.12 11.66 15.90
N GLY A 57 6.40 12.76 15.20
CA GLY A 57 6.38 14.12 15.73
C GLY A 57 5.34 14.99 15.05
N GLU A 58 5.38 16.29 15.34
CA GLU A 58 4.60 17.27 14.57
C GLU A 58 5.37 17.63 13.29
N PRO A 59 4.81 17.38 12.09
CA PRO A 59 5.44 17.76 10.84
C PRO A 59 5.51 19.29 10.72
N LYS A 60 6.71 19.81 10.50
CA LYS A 60 7.02 21.24 10.40
C LYS A 60 7.30 21.67 8.97
N THR A 61 7.85 20.79 8.14
CA THR A 61 8.14 21.05 6.73
C THR A 61 7.02 20.52 5.84
N GLU A 62 6.93 21.04 4.61
CA GLU A 62 5.91 20.58 3.66
C GLU A 62 6.15 19.12 3.24
N ASP A 63 7.41 18.72 3.12
CA ASP A 63 7.81 17.33 2.85
C ASP A 63 7.38 16.39 3.97
N GLU A 64 7.53 16.80 5.24
CA GLU A 64 7.06 16.02 6.39
C GLU A 64 5.52 15.89 6.39
N LYS A 65 4.78 16.95 6.04
CA LYS A 65 3.32 16.86 5.92
C LYS A 65 2.89 15.91 4.80
N GLN A 66 3.58 15.92 3.67
CA GLN A 66 3.31 14.99 2.57
C GLN A 66 3.58 13.54 2.98
N LEU A 67 4.67 13.29 3.72
CA LEU A 67 4.99 11.97 4.26
C LEU A 67 3.99 11.50 5.30
N LEU A 68 3.52 12.40 6.19
CA LEU A 68 2.46 12.07 7.14
C LEU A 68 1.14 11.77 6.42
N ALA A 69 0.75 12.58 5.44
CA ALA A 69 -0.46 12.37 4.66
C ALA A 69 -0.43 11.03 3.90
N LEU A 70 0.71 10.68 3.30
CA LEU A 70 0.91 9.37 2.68
C LEU A 70 0.79 8.24 3.70
N SER A 71 1.44 8.36 4.86
CA SER A 71 1.32 7.39 5.94
C SER A 71 -0.14 7.21 6.40
N ASP A 72 -0.87 8.31 6.59
CA ASP A 72 -2.27 8.30 6.99
C ASP A 72 -3.17 7.68 5.91
N GLU A 73 -2.90 7.94 4.62
CA GLU A 73 -3.60 7.28 3.51
C GLU A 73 -3.41 5.76 3.57
N LEU A 74 -2.16 5.29 3.69
CA LEU A 74 -1.83 3.86 3.74
C LEU A 74 -2.43 3.19 4.97
N VAL A 75 -2.36 3.85 6.14
CA VAL A 75 -2.95 3.34 7.38
C VAL A 75 -4.47 3.32 7.29
N SER A 76 -5.10 4.34 6.69
CA SER A 76 -6.53 4.37 6.45
C SER A 76 -6.97 3.25 5.51
N GLU A 77 -6.22 3.00 4.43
CA GLU A 77 -6.46 1.88 3.50
C GLU A 77 -6.43 0.52 4.22
N LEU A 78 -5.49 0.34 5.15
CA LEU A 78 -5.41 -0.84 6.00
C LEU A 78 -6.58 -0.91 7.00
N LYS A 79 -6.85 0.16 7.74
CA LYS A 79 -7.86 0.20 8.83
C LYS A 79 -9.29 0.11 8.31
N MET A 80 -9.61 0.74 7.19
CA MET A 80 -10.94 0.69 6.58
C MET A 80 -11.36 -0.76 6.22
N ARG A 81 -10.42 -1.71 6.21
CA ARG A 81 -10.62 -3.06 5.69
C ARG A 81 -10.32 -4.19 6.68
N ILE A 82 -9.90 -3.87 7.91
CA ILE A 82 -9.79 -4.84 9.01
C ILE A 82 -11.06 -4.72 9.86
N PRO A 83 -11.89 -5.78 9.99
CA PRO A 83 -13.11 -5.75 10.80
C PRO A 83 -12.84 -5.60 12.30
#